data_AF-A0A2H3AQ54-F1
#
_entry.id   AF-A0A2H3AQ54-F1
#
_cell.length_a   1.000
_cell.length_b   1.000
_cell.length_c   1.000
_cell.angle_alpha   90.00
_cell.angle_beta   90.00
_cell.angle_gamma   90.00
#
_symmetry.space_group_name_H-M   'P 1'
#
loop_
_entity.id
_entity.type
_entity.pdbx_description
1 polymer ?
#
loop_
_entity_poly.entity_id
_entity_poly.type
_entity_poly.pdbx_seq_one_letter_code
_entity_poly.pdbx_strand_id
1 'polypeptide(L)'
;MAVAHELFQKLPPEEREEWKAKAKDTADHNQAEYRNLLKAPPSKDPVQCQLCINNFPAFAVPLLKGISECTGLHVFMFLGGPMLKQKGELGTMSLSWGKNNEPKPVGWPEWNETRFKEKVQDFYMEYLCTVYTEADKDLARLPDAAGGSMDGLIMMNNALKGMNEDLAEVSDSSSDEESSDDDDRPSPEHPAKKQK
;
A
#
# COMPACT_ATOMS: atom_id res chain seq x y z
N MET A 1 -5.15 -30.33 -6.83
CA MET A 1 -5.35 -29.26 -7.82
C MET A 1 -5.39 -29.81 -9.26
N ALA A 2 -6.40 -30.60 -9.68
CA ALA A 2 -6.29 -31.24 -11.01
C ALA A 2 -7.58 -31.58 -11.77
N VAL A 3 -8.78 -31.52 -11.18
CA VAL A 3 -10.00 -31.92 -11.91
C VAL A 3 -10.28 -31.02 -13.13
N ALA A 4 -10.09 -29.71 -12.99
CA ALA A 4 -10.26 -28.76 -14.10
C ALA A 4 -9.21 -28.95 -15.21
N HIS A 5 -7.97 -29.27 -14.83
CA HIS A 5 -6.88 -29.50 -15.78
C HIS A 5 -7.11 -30.78 -16.60
N GLU A 6 -7.52 -31.87 -15.94
CA GLU A 6 -7.84 -33.13 -16.61
C GLU A 6 -9.03 -33.01 -17.56
N LEU A 7 -10.09 -32.29 -17.16
CA LEU A 7 -11.25 -32.04 -18.00
C LEU A 7 -10.90 -31.15 -19.20
N PHE A 8 -10.05 -30.14 -19.02
CA PHE A 8 -9.56 -29.30 -20.10
C PHE A 8 -8.72 -30.11 -21.12
N GLN A 9 -7.88 -31.03 -20.65
CA GLN A 9 -7.08 -31.88 -21.55
C GLN A 9 -7.93 -32.83 -22.39
N LYS A 10 -9.09 -33.28 -21.88
CA LYS A 10 -10.04 -34.17 -22.58
C LYS A 10 -10.89 -33.46 -23.64
N LEU A 11 -10.89 -32.12 -23.68
CA LEU A 11 -11.60 -31.36 -24.70
C LEU A 11 -10.97 -31.57 -26.09
N PRO A 12 -11.78 -31.49 -27.16
CA PRO A 12 -11.28 -31.46 -28.52
C PRO A 12 -10.19 -30.38 -28.72
N PRO A 13 -9.21 -30.61 -29.61
CA PRO A 13 -8.14 -29.65 -29.86
C PRO A 13 -8.67 -28.27 -30.26
N GLU A 14 -9.71 -28.21 -31.09
CA GLU A 14 -10.36 -26.96 -31.52
C GLU A 14 -10.92 -26.17 -30.33
N GLU A 15 -11.68 -26.83 -29.44
CA GLU A 15 -12.23 -26.17 -28.25
C GLU A 15 -11.13 -25.68 -27.29
N ARG A 16 -10.05 -26.45 -27.13
CA ARG A 16 -8.90 -26.02 -26.30
C ARG A 16 -8.19 -24.81 -26.88
N GLU A 17 -8.07 -24.73 -28.20
CA GLU A 17 -7.48 -23.58 -28.89
C GLU A 17 -8.37 -22.34 -28.74
N GLU A 18 -9.69 -22.48 -28.86
CA GLU A 18 -10.63 -21.38 -28.59
C GLU A 18 -10.51 -20.86 -27.16
N TRP A 19 -10.44 -21.75 -26.16
CA TRP A 19 -10.26 -21.35 -24.76
C TRP A 19 -8.93 -20.67 -24.51
N LYS A 20 -7.84 -21.15 -25.13
CA LYS A 20 -6.53 -20.48 -25.07
C LYS A 20 -6.58 -19.10 -25.73
N ALA A 21 -7.25 -18.97 -26.86
CA ALA A 21 -7.42 -17.70 -27.56
C ALA A 21 -8.23 -16.71 -26.71
N LYS A 22 -9.36 -17.14 -26.12
CA LYS A 22 -10.16 -16.33 -25.20
C LYS A 22 -9.37 -15.94 -23.95
N ALA A 23 -8.64 -16.87 -23.35
CA ALA A 23 -7.82 -16.57 -22.17
C ALA A 23 -6.74 -15.54 -22.48
N LYS A 24 -6.09 -15.65 -23.65
CA LYS A 24 -5.11 -14.68 -24.12
C LYS A 24 -5.74 -13.32 -24.39
N ASP A 25 -6.86 -13.27 -25.10
CA ASP A 25 -7.57 -12.02 -25.40
C ASP A 25 -8.01 -11.31 -24.12
N THR A 26 -8.57 -12.04 -23.15
CA THR A 26 -8.91 -11.51 -21.83
C THR A 26 -7.66 -11.02 -21.08
N ALA A 27 -6.56 -11.76 -21.11
CA ALA A 27 -5.33 -11.36 -20.45
C ALA A 27 -4.74 -10.09 -21.07
N ASP A 28 -4.70 -10.02 -22.40
CA ASP A 28 -4.21 -8.87 -23.17
C ASP A 28 -5.11 -7.64 -22.92
N HIS A 29 -6.44 -7.83 -22.91
CA HIS A 29 -7.42 -6.80 -22.57
C HIS A 29 -7.21 -6.27 -21.14
N ASN A 30 -7.17 -7.16 -20.15
CA ASN A 30 -6.96 -6.79 -18.75
C ASN A 30 -5.61 -6.09 -18.54
N GLN A 31 -4.55 -6.55 -19.22
CA GLN A 31 -3.25 -5.91 -19.16
C GLN A 31 -3.27 -4.51 -19.79
N ALA A 32 -3.98 -4.33 -20.91
CA ALA A 32 -4.16 -3.04 -21.54
C ALA A 32 -4.96 -2.08 -20.64
N GLU A 33 -6.07 -2.53 -20.05
CA GLU A 33 -6.85 -1.75 -19.09
C GLU A 33 -6.00 -1.36 -17.88
N TYR A 34 -5.27 -2.30 -17.27
CA TYR A 34 -4.41 -2.02 -16.14
C TYR A 34 -3.33 -0.98 -16.48
N ARG A 35 -2.67 -1.11 -17.63
CA ARG A 35 -1.68 -0.12 -18.10
C ARG A 35 -2.32 1.25 -18.36
N ASN A 36 -3.55 1.29 -18.83
CA ASN A 36 -4.28 2.53 -19.02
C ASN A 36 -4.64 3.18 -17.68
N LEU A 37 -5.09 2.39 -16.70
CA LEU A 37 -5.38 2.86 -15.34
C LEU A 37 -4.13 3.42 -14.65
N LEU A 38 -2.96 2.81 -14.84
CA LEU A 38 -1.69 3.33 -14.31
C LEU A 38 -1.28 4.68 -14.91
N LYS A 39 -1.70 4.96 -16.15
CA LYS A 39 -1.42 6.23 -16.85
C LYS A 39 -2.51 7.27 -16.65
N ALA A 40 -3.70 6.85 -16.23
CA ALA A 40 -4.81 7.75 -15.99
C ALA A 40 -4.47 8.71 -14.84
N PRO A 41 -4.90 9.98 -14.92
CA PRO A 41 -4.75 10.88 -13.80
C PRO A 41 -5.50 10.34 -12.57
N PRO A 42 -4.98 10.55 -11.35
CA PRO A 42 -5.71 10.20 -10.14
C PRO A 42 -7.11 10.82 -10.14
N SER A 43 -8.08 10.06 -9.65
CA SER A 43 -9.43 10.57 -9.52
C SER A 43 -9.46 11.80 -8.60
N LYS A 44 -10.28 12.77 -8.98
CA LYS A 44 -10.59 13.95 -8.17
C LYS A 44 -11.96 13.85 -7.50
N ASP A 45 -12.64 12.72 -7.63
CA ASP A 45 -13.93 12.49 -6.99
C ASP A 45 -13.76 12.45 -5.45
N PRO A 46 -14.49 13.28 -4.69
CA PRO A 46 -14.42 13.32 -3.23
C PRO A 46 -14.64 11.94 -2.58
N VAL A 47 -15.54 11.12 -3.10
CA VAL A 47 -15.81 9.80 -2.52
C VAL A 47 -14.59 8.88 -2.65
N GLN A 48 -14.00 8.84 -3.85
CA GLN A 48 -12.77 8.07 -4.09
C GLN A 48 -11.57 8.60 -3.31
N CYS A 49 -11.40 9.92 -3.22
CA CYS A 49 -10.35 10.53 -2.39
C CYS A 49 -10.48 10.12 -0.92
N GLN A 50 -11.69 10.15 -0.35
CA GLN A 50 -11.90 9.74 1.03
C GLN A 50 -11.65 8.25 1.25
N LEU A 51 -12.00 7.41 0.26
CA LEU A 51 -11.69 5.98 0.29
C LEU A 51 -10.16 5.75 0.29
N CYS A 52 -9.42 6.48 -0.53
CA CYS A 52 -7.96 6.46 -0.53
C CYS A 52 -7.39 6.86 0.84
N ILE A 53 -7.88 7.95 1.43
CA ILE A 53 -7.43 8.40 2.78
C ILE A 53 -7.70 7.31 3.83
N ASN A 54 -8.87 6.67 3.80
CA ASN A 54 -9.20 5.60 4.75
C ASN A 54 -8.30 4.37 4.61
N ASN A 55 -7.93 4.02 3.39
CA ASN A 55 -7.09 2.84 3.10
C ASN A 55 -5.58 3.15 3.16
N PHE A 56 -5.20 4.43 3.22
CA PHE A 56 -3.81 4.85 3.22
C PHE A 56 -2.97 4.19 4.34
N PRO A 57 -3.45 4.05 5.59
CA PRO A 57 -2.67 3.36 6.62
C PRO A 57 -2.34 1.91 6.28
N ALA A 58 -3.28 1.16 5.68
CA ALA A 58 -3.06 -0.22 5.28
C ALA A 58 -1.95 -0.36 4.22
N PHE A 59 -1.80 0.65 3.36
CA PHE A 59 -0.72 0.74 2.38
C PHE A 59 0.61 1.21 3.00
N ALA A 60 0.57 2.26 3.82
CA ALA A 60 1.78 2.95 4.28
C ALA A 60 2.47 2.23 5.44
N VAL A 61 1.73 1.63 6.37
CA VAL A 61 2.30 0.99 7.58
C VAL A 61 3.31 -0.12 7.24
N PRO A 62 3.05 -1.04 6.28
CA PRO A 62 4.04 -2.05 5.87
C PRO A 62 5.36 -1.44 5.37
N LEU A 63 5.30 -0.30 4.68
CA LEU A 63 6.50 0.41 4.21
C LEU A 63 7.28 1.00 5.38
N LEU A 64 6.59 1.65 6.33
CA LEU A 64 7.24 2.21 7.52
C LEU A 64 7.91 1.11 8.35
N LYS A 65 7.24 -0.04 8.51
CA LYS A 65 7.79 -1.23 9.15
C LYS A 65 9.06 -1.69 8.43
N GLY A 66 9.00 -1.91 7.11
CA GLY A 66 10.16 -2.37 6.33
C GLY A 66 11.36 -1.41 6.41
N ILE A 67 11.13 -0.09 6.35
CA ILE A 67 12.20 0.91 6.54
C ILE A 67 12.81 0.77 7.93
N SER A 68 11.99 0.68 8.97
CA SER A 68 12.47 0.57 10.35
C SER A 68 13.25 -0.72 10.58
N GLU A 69 12.78 -1.86 10.08
CA GLU A 69 13.46 -3.16 10.22
C GLU A 69 14.79 -3.20 9.47
N CYS A 70 14.86 -2.62 8.27
CA CYS A 70 16.09 -2.60 7.48
C CYS A 70 17.14 -1.61 8.01
N THR A 71 16.72 -0.50 8.63
CA THR A 71 17.62 0.60 9.01
C THR A 71 17.86 0.72 10.51
N GLY A 72 16.99 0.12 11.34
CA GLY A 72 16.95 0.33 12.77
C GLY A 72 16.46 1.72 13.20
N LEU A 73 15.93 2.54 12.27
CA LEU A 73 15.48 3.90 12.55
C LEU A 73 14.01 3.93 13.00
N HIS A 74 13.68 4.95 13.80
CA HIS A 74 12.29 5.34 14.05
C HIS A 74 11.76 6.09 12.84
N VAL A 75 10.61 5.65 12.34
CA VAL A 75 10.01 6.21 11.13
C VAL A 75 8.71 6.90 11.50
N PHE A 76 8.54 8.12 11.02
CA PHE A 76 7.35 8.91 11.26
C PHE A 76 6.90 9.56 9.95
N MET A 77 5.61 9.43 9.66
CA MET A 77 4.96 10.01 8.49
C MET A 77 3.83 10.92 8.94
N PHE A 78 3.81 12.14 8.40
CA PHE A 78 2.83 13.16 8.75
C PHE A 78 2.23 13.75 7.48
N LEU A 79 0.90 13.76 7.41
CA LEU A 79 0.13 14.22 6.27
C LEU A 79 -0.93 15.20 6.73
N GLY A 80 -1.35 16.08 5.84
CA GLY A 80 -2.49 16.95 6.10
C GLY A 80 -2.99 17.66 4.85
N GLY A 81 -4.24 18.12 4.93
CA GLY A 81 -4.96 18.78 3.85
C GLY A 81 -6.47 18.80 4.13
N PRO A 82 -7.29 19.22 3.15
CA PRO A 82 -8.75 19.21 3.28
C PRO A 82 -9.27 17.79 3.51
N MET A 83 -9.86 17.56 4.68
CA MET A 83 -10.41 16.26 5.08
C MET A 83 -11.88 16.20 4.72
N LEU A 84 -12.23 15.23 3.87
CA LEU A 84 -13.54 15.21 3.24
C LEU A 84 -14.65 14.84 4.23
N LYS A 85 -14.35 13.94 5.18
CA LYS A 85 -15.19 13.64 6.35
C LYS A 85 -15.42 14.83 7.29
N GLN A 86 -14.58 15.86 7.24
CA GLN A 86 -14.72 17.09 8.04
C GLN A 86 -15.29 18.24 7.21
N LYS A 87 -16.11 17.95 6.20
CA LYS A 87 -16.75 18.95 5.33
C LYS A 87 -15.73 19.88 4.65
N GLY A 88 -14.56 19.33 4.29
CA GLY A 88 -13.48 20.06 3.63
C GLY A 88 -12.61 20.91 4.58
N GLU A 89 -12.84 20.85 5.90
CA GLU A 89 -11.92 21.46 6.86
C GLU A 89 -10.54 20.83 6.78
N LEU A 90 -9.51 21.63 7.07
CA LEU A 90 -8.15 21.13 7.12
C LEU A 90 -8.00 20.16 8.29
N GLY A 91 -7.31 19.05 8.05
CA GLY A 91 -6.95 18.11 9.09
C GLY A 91 -5.61 17.46 8.83
N THR A 92 -5.13 16.72 9.82
CA THR A 92 -3.86 15.99 9.75
C THR A 92 -4.05 14.52 10.09
N MET A 93 -3.12 13.70 9.61
CA MET A 93 -2.99 12.29 9.90
C MET A 93 -1.51 11.99 10.14
N SER A 94 -1.23 11.21 11.19
CA SER A 94 0.12 10.81 11.54
C SER A 94 0.22 9.29 11.64
N LEU A 95 1.28 8.71 11.10
CA LEU A 95 1.64 7.30 11.25
C LEU A 95 3.06 7.24 11.83
N SER A 96 3.28 6.41 12.84
CA SER A 96 4.63 6.22 13.40
C SER A 96 4.93 4.74 13.55
N TRP A 97 6.18 4.36 13.26
CA TRP A 97 6.70 3.03 13.53
C TRP A 97 7.92 3.11 14.45
N GLY A 98 7.86 2.34 15.53
CA GLY A 98 8.82 2.33 16.63
C GLY A 98 8.30 3.01 17.89
N LYS A 99 8.76 2.54 19.05
CA LYS A 99 8.33 2.99 20.38
C LYS A 99 9.54 3.48 21.21
N ASN A 100 9.30 4.35 22.18
CA ASN A 100 10.36 4.76 23.12
C ASN A 100 10.74 3.63 24.11
N ASN A 101 11.78 3.85 24.91
CA ASN A 101 12.28 2.90 25.91
C ASN A 101 11.65 3.08 27.30
N GLU A 102 10.47 3.68 27.39
CA GLU A 102 9.78 3.84 28.67
C GLU A 102 9.17 2.51 29.16
N PRO A 103 8.86 2.36 30.47
CA PRO A 103 8.28 1.13 31.00
C PRO A 103 6.99 0.69 30.29
N LYS A 104 6.26 1.65 29.73
CA LYS A 104 5.18 1.43 28.76
C LYS A 104 5.59 2.07 27.44
N PRO A 105 6.16 1.31 26.49
CA PRO A 105 6.61 1.85 25.23
C PRO A 105 5.45 2.48 24.45
N VAL A 106 5.63 3.72 24.00
CA VAL A 106 4.64 4.50 23.26
C VAL A 106 5.26 5.10 22.00
N GLY A 107 4.42 5.37 21.00
CA GLY A 107 4.83 6.07 19.78
C GLY A 107 5.15 7.54 20.06
N TRP A 108 5.87 8.19 19.14
CA TRP A 108 6.29 9.59 19.34
C TRP A 108 5.13 10.58 19.54
N PRO A 109 4.01 10.53 18.78
CA PRO A 109 2.87 11.40 19.03
C PRO A 109 2.21 11.19 20.39
N GLU A 110 2.19 9.94 20.88
CA GLU A 110 1.55 9.54 22.14
C GLU A 110 2.42 9.89 23.36
N TRP A 111 3.74 9.89 23.19
CA TRP A 111 4.69 10.19 24.27
C TRP A 111 4.47 11.58 24.88
N ASN A 112 4.07 12.55 24.06
CA ASN A 112 3.66 13.87 24.55
C ASN A 112 2.61 14.49 23.63
N GLU A 113 1.37 14.01 23.75
CA GLU A 113 0.26 14.42 22.90
C GLU A 113 0.05 15.94 22.89
N THR A 114 0.11 16.59 24.05
CA THR A 114 -0.06 18.05 24.17
C THR A 114 1.00 18.80 23.37
N ARG A 115 2.27 18.47 23.58
CA ARG A 115 3.37 19.13 22.87
C ARG A 115 3.35 18.81 21.38
N PHE A 116 3.01 17.58 21.02
CA PHE A 116 2.90 17.18 19.63
C PHE A 116 1.80 17.97 18.92
N LYS A 117 0.63 18.11 19.55
CA LYS A 117 -0.46 18.94 19.01
C LYS A 117 -0.04 20.40 18.86
N GLU A 118 0.42 21.03 19.93
CA GLU A 118 0.72 22.46 19.94
C GLU A 118 1.93 22.87 19.09
N LYS A 119 2.95 22.01 18.98
CA LYS A 119 4.22 22.36 18.34
C LYS A 119 4.43 21.74 16.97
N VAL A 120 3.71 20.67 16.65
CA VAL A 120 3.85 19.96 15.37
C VAL A 120 2.57 20.07 14.57
N GLN A 121 1.42 19.64 15.14
CA GLN A 121 0.16 19.66 14.39
C GLN A 121 -0.29 21.09 14.10
N ASP A 122 -0.39 21.95 15.11
CA ASP A 122 -0.88 23.32 14.95
C ASP A 122 0.05 24.13 14.03
N PHE A 123 1.37 24.00 14.20
CA PHE A 123 2.35 24.65 13.34
C PHE A 123 2.23 24.19 11.87
N TYR A 124 2.03 22.89 11.64
CA TYR A 124 1.82 22.37 10.28
C TYR A 124 0.47 22.81 9.71
N MET A 125 -0.58 22.86 10.52
CA MET A 125 -1.90 23.35 10.13
C MET A 125 -1.87 24.82 9.68
N GLU A 126 -1.08 25.67 10.35
CA GLU A 126 -0.84 27.04 9.91
C GLU A 126 -0.23 27.08 8.50
N TYR A 127 0.74 26.21 8.21
CA TYR A 127 1.29 26.07 6.86
C TYR A 127 0.23 25.60 5.86
N LEU A 128 -0.60 24.62 6.21
CA LEU A 128 -1.67 24.12 5.32
C LEU A 128 -2.69 25.19 4.94
N CYS A 129 -2.97 26.15 5.83
CA CYS A 129 -3.80 27.32 5.52
C CYS A 129 -3.21 28.20 4.40
N THR A 130 -1.90 28.13 4.14
CA THR A 130 -1.24 28.84 3.03
C THR A 130 -1.23 28.04 1.73
N VAL A 131 -1.38 26.71 1.83
CA VAL A 131 -1.35 25.78 0.68
C VAL A 131 -2.72 25.64 0.04
N TYR A 132 -3.79 25.64 0.84
CA TYR A 132 -5.15 25.36 0.37
C TYR A 132 -6.05 26.59 0.40
N THR A 133 -6.72 26.84 -0.71
CA THR A 133 -7.73 27.91 -0.84
C THR A 133 -9.10 27.46 -0.33
N GLU A 134 -10.03 28.40 -0.14
CA GLU A 134 -11.42 28.06 0.19
C GLU A 134 -12.08 27.23 -0.91
N ALA A 135 -11.74 27.46 -2.19
CA ALA A 135 -12.24 26.65 -3.29
C ALA A 135 -11.78 25.19 -3.20
N ASP A 136 -10.55 24.94 -2.74
CA ASP A 136 -10.04 23.57 -2.53
C ASP A 136 -10.78 22.87 -1.40
N LYS A 137 -11.12 23.60 -0.33
CA LYS A 137 -11.92 23.08 0.79
C LYS A 137 -13.34 22.76 0.34
N ASP A 138 -13.94 23.61 -0.47
CA ASP A 138 -15.28 23.39 -1.02
C ASP A 138 -15.33 22.17 -1.94
N LEU A 139 -14.33 21.99 -2.80
CA LEU A 139 -14.20 20.80 -3.66
C LEU A 139 -14.03 19.50 -2.85
N ALA A 140 -13.44 19.59 -1.67
CA ALA A 140 -13.25 18.45 -0.77
C ALA A 140 -14.51 18.09 0.05
N ARG A 141 -15.64 18.79 -0.10
CA ARG A 141 -16.88 18.44 0.60
C ARG A 141 -17.54 17.21 0.02
N LEU A 142 -17.87 16.25 0.88
CA LEU A 142 -18.73 15.12 0.51
C LEU A 142 -20.18 15.62 0.32
N PRO A 143 -20.91 15.14 -0.71
CA PRO A 143 -22.34 15.41 -0.85
C PRO A 143 -23.13 14.84 0.34
N ASP A 144 -24.08 15.61 0.88
CA ASP A 144 -24.87 15.23 2.08
C ASP A 144 -25.63 13.88 1.92
N ALA A 145 -25.91 13.46 0.69
CA ALA A 145 -26.57 12.19 0.37
C ALA A 145 -25.64 10.96 0.38
N ALA A 146 -24.32 11.15 0.52
CA ALA A 146 -23.34 10.06 0.59
C ALA A 146 -23.16 9.48 2.00
N GLY A 147 -24.10 9.77 2.92
CA GLY A 147 -24.26 9.07 4.21
C GLY A 147 -24.80 7.64 4.07
N GLY A 148 -24.53 6.97 2.94
CA GLY A 148 -24.76 5.55 2.80
C GLY A 148 -23.85 4.81 3.76
N SER A 149 -24.44 4.01 4.65
CA SER A 149 -23.72 3.22 5.65
C SER A 149 -22.53 2.50 5.01
N MET A 150 -21.31 2.90 5.38
CA MET A 150 -20.08 2.15 5.11
C MET A 150 -20.01 0.90 6.01
N ASP A 151 -21.14 0.22 6.25
CA ASP A 151 -21.28 -0.96 7.14
C ASP A 151 -20.55 -2.20 6.61
N GLY A 152 -20.17 -2.20 5.33
CA GLY A 152 -19.37 -3.28 4.71
C GLY A 152 -17.86 -3.04 4.74
N LEU A 153 -17.42 -1.86 5.16
CA LEU A 153 -15.99 -1.57 5.30
C LEU A 153 -15.57 -1.99 6.69
N ILE A 154 -14.56 -2.85 6.77
CA ILE A 154 -13.86 -3.16 8.02
C ILE A 154 -13.45 -1.82 8.63
N MET A 155 -14.23 -1.36 9.60
CA MET A 155 -13.90 -0.22 10.45
C MET A 155 -12.71 -0.66 11.31
N MET A 156 -11.50 -0.63 10.73
CA MET A 156 -10.23 -0.72 11.45
C MET A 156 -10.01 0.49 12.38
N ASN A 157 -11.02 1.31 12.63
CA ASN A 157 -10.98 2.36 13.64
C ASN A 157 -10.73 1.81 15.05
N ASN A 158 -11.13 0.56 15.33
CA ASN A 158 -10.74 -0.12 16.56
C ASN A 158 -9.45 -0.96 16.44
N ALA A 159 -8.95 -1.18 15.23
CA ALA A 159 -7.71 -1.91 15.00
C ALA A 159 -6.47 -0.99 15.10
N LEU A 160 -6.56 0.29 14.74
CA LEU A 160 -5.44 1.22 14.92
C LEU A 160 -5.09 1.53 16.39
N LYS A 161 -6.03 1.32 17.32
CA LYS A 161 -5.76 1.44 18.77
C LYS A 161 -5.14 0.18 19.39
N GLY A 162 -5.06 -0.92 18.63
CA GLY A 162 -4.69 -2.25 19.13
C GLY A 162 -3.74 -3.07 18.25
N MET A 163 -3.46 -2.67 17.01
CA MET A 163 -2.55 -3.36 16.06
C MET A 163 -1.07 -3.12 16.38
N ASN A 164 -0.74 -2.80 17.63
CA ASN A 164 0.64 -2.63 18.04
C ASN A 164 1.37 -3.96 18.21
N GLU A 165 0.68 -5.09 18.35
CA GLU A 165 1.26 -6.41 18.64
C GLU A 165 0.34 -7.48 18.00
N ASP A 166 0.90 -8.60 17.50
CA ASP A 166 0.21 -9.80 16.96
C ASP A 166 -0.11 -9.89 15.46
N LEU A 167 0.90 -9.72 14.60
CA LEU A 167 0.94 -10.38 13.28
C LEU A 167 2.30 -11.08 13.07
N ALA A 168 2.55 -12.08 13.90
CA ALA A 168 3.63 -13.04 13.74
C ALA A 168 3.02 -14.42 13.41
N GLU A 169 2.48 -14.58 12.19
CA GLU A 169 2.37 -15.87 11.50
C GLU A 169 1.63 -15.68 10.17
N VAL A 170 2.35 -15.22 9.15
CA VAL A 170 2.09 -15.65 7.78
C VAL A 170 3.42 -16.09 7.20
N SER A 171 3.69 -17.38 7.36
CA SER A 171 4.81 -18.08 6.74
C SER A 171 4.57 -18.09 5.23
N ASP A 172 5.21 -17.17 4.51
CA ASP A 172 5.22 -17.13 3.05
C ASP A 172 6.19 -18.20 2.54
N SER A 173 5.65 -19.38 2.23
CA SER A 173 6.38 -20.44 1.55
C SER A 173 6.17 -20.26 0.04
N SER A 174 6.99 -19.42 -0.57
CA SER A 174 7.20 -19.41 -2.02
C SER A 174 8.62 -19.90 -2.33
N SER A 175 8.74 -21.22 -2.44
CA SER A 175 9.89 -21.88 -3.05
C SER A 175 9.62 -22.00 -4.55
N ASP A 176 10.13 -21.06 -5.32
CA ASP A 176 10.24 -21.16 -6.78
C ASP A 176 11.61 -21.74 -7.13
N GLU A 177 11.65 -23.06 -7.32
CA GLU A 177 12.73 -23.75 -8.03
C GLU A 177 12.15 -24.28 -9.34
N GLU A 178 12.57 -23.74 -10.48
CA GLU A 178 12.71 -24.50 -11.73
C GLU A 178 13.87 -23.88 -12.52
N SER A 179 14.98 -24.60 -12.52
CA SER A 179 16.19 -24.37 -13.29
C SER A 179 15.94 -24.66 -14.78
N SER A 180 16.49 -23.82 -15.66
CA SER A 180 16.84 -24.28 -17.00
C SER A 180 18.31 -23.95 -17.26
N ASP A 181 19.10 -25.02 -17.30
CA ASP A 181 20.49 -25.06 -17.71
C ASP A 181 20.60 -24.75 -19.20
N ASP A 182 21.27 -23.63 -19.54
CA ASP A 182 21.90 -23.42 -20.84
C ASP A 182 23.42 -23.44 -20.62
N ASP A 183 23.99 -24.64 -20.72
CA ASP A 183 25.42 -24.91 -20.61
C ASP A 183 26.00 -25.10 -22.02
N ASP A 184 26.47 -24.00 -22.64
CA ASP A 184 27.38 -24.11 -23.78
C ASP A 184 28.17 -22.82 -23.99
N ARG A 185 29.34 -22.70 -23.31
CA ARG A 185 30.56 -22.10 -23.89
C ARG A 185 31.81 -22.31 -23.01
N PRO A 186 32.98 -22.52 -23.64
CA PRO A 186 34.17 -23.06 -22.96
C PRO A 186 34.94 -22.01 -22.13
N SER A 187 35.53 -22.52 -21.05
CA SER A 187 36.27 -21.80 -20.01
C SER A 187 37.51 -21.03 -20.51
N PRO A 188 37.84 -19.86 -19.93
CA PRO A 188 39.16 -19.24 -20.06
C PRO A 188 40.15 -19.81 -19.03
N GLU A 189 41.37 -20.06 -19.50
CA GLU A 189 42.50 -20.66 -18.81
C GLU A 189 42.94 -19.93 -17.52
N HIS A 190 43.37 -20.71 -16.52
CA HIS A 190 43.94 -20.26 -15.25
C HIS A 190 45.21 -19.39 -15.41
N PRO A 191 45.41 -18.37 -14.55
CA PRO A 191 46.72 -17.73 -14.40
C PRO A 191 47.64 -18.57 -13.51
N ALA A 192 48.79 -18.95 -14.06
CA ALA A 192 49.87 -19.59 -13.33
C ALA A 192 50.55 -18.60 -12.36
N LYS A 193 50.59 -19.00 -11.08
CA LYS A 193 51.51 -18.44 -10.08
C LYS A 193 52.97 -18.59 -10.55
N LYS A 194 53.75 -17.53 -10.47
CA LYS A 194 55.21 -17.64 -10.30
C LYS A 194 55.65 -16.85 -9.08
N GLN A 195 56.13 -17.62 -8.09
CA GLN A 195 57.11 -17.19 -7.10
C GLN A 195 58.45 -16.96 -7.79
N LYS A 196 59.06 -15.79 -7.62
CA LYS A 196 60.38 -15.57 -6.97
C LYS A 196 60.77 -14.10 -7.09
#